data_AF-A0AA51FFJ2-F1
#
_entry.id   AF-A0AA51FFJ2-F1
#
_cell.length_a   1.000
_cell.length_b   1.000
_cell.length_c   1.000
_cell.angle_alpha   90.00
_cell.angle_beta   90.00
_cell.angle_gamma   90.00
#
_symmetry.space_group_name_H-M   'P 1'
#
loop_
_entity.id
_entity.type
_entity.pdbx_description
1 polymer ?
#
loop_
_entity_poly.entity_id
_entity_poly.type
_entity_poly.pdbx_seq_one_letter_code
_entity_poly.pdbx_strand_id
1 'polypeptide(L)' 'KNISSLPSPSVFGGGNPFLMYLCLTVLLQHRDYVMRNRMDYNELAMHFDKMVRKHNVNRVLNQARQMYAIYLKQQ' A
#
# COMPACT_ATOMS: atom_id res chain seq x y z
N LYS A 1 -18.42 -3.14 -13.98
CA LYS A 1 -17.04 -3.27 -14.52
C LYS A 1 -16.36 -4.38 -13.75
N ASN A 2 -16.12 -5.54 -14.38
CA ASN A 2 -15.34 -6.62 -13.77
C ASN A 2 -13.94 -6.06 -13.50
N ILE A 3 -13.61 -5.86 -12.23
CA ILE A 3 -12.22 -5.75 -11.83
C ILE A 3 -11.68 -7.15 -12.08
N SER A 4 -10.91 -7.31 -13.16
CA SER A 4 -10.16 -8.54 -13.40
C SER A 4 -9.48 -8.92 -12.09
N SER A 5 -9.71 -10.14 -11.62
CA SER A 5 -9.12 -10.65 -10.38
C SER A 5 -7.61 -10.36 -10.40
N LEU A 6 -7.09 -9.84 -9.30
CA LEU A 6 -5.66 -9.59 -9.17
C LEU A 6 -4.88 -10.88 -9.50
N PRO A 7 -3.68 -10.78 -10.10
CA PRO A 7 -2.91 -11.96 -10.50
C PRO A 7 -2.65 -12.91 -9.34
N SER A 8 -2.34 -14.18 -9.63
CA SER A 8 -2.02 -15.15 -8.59
C SER A 8 -0.86 -14.69 -7.69
N PRO A 9 -0.80 -15.14 -6.42
CA PRO A 9 0.27 -14.77 -5.49
C PRO A 9 1.67 -15.04 -6.04
N SER A 10 1.80 -16.05 -6.90
CA SER A 10 3.06 -16.46 -7.54
C SER A 10 3.62 -15.42 -8.51
N VAL A 11 2.77 -14.56 -9.07
CA VAL A 11 3.15 -13.56 -10.09
C VAL A 11 3.00 -12.15 -9.56
N PHE A 12 1.99 -11.90 -8.72
CA PHE A 12 1.73 -10.56 -8.21
C PHE A 12 2.86 -10.06 -7.30
N GLY A 13 3.33 -8.83 -7.54
CA GLY A 13 4.45 -8.27 -6.79
C GLY A 13 5.78 -9.03 -6.98
N GLY A 14 5.96 -9.71 -8.13
CA GLY A 14 7.16 -10.51 -8.38
C GLY A 14 7.28 -11.74 -7.47
N GLY A 15 6.14 -12.33 -7.09
CA GLY A 15 6.08 -13.44 -6.13
C GLY A 15 6.02 -13.00 -4.67
N ASN A 16 5.97 -11.69 -4.39
CA ASN A 16 5.75 -11.13 -3.05
C ASN A 16 4.52 -10.19 -3.03
N PRO A 17 3.30 -10.74 -3.09
CA PRO A 17 2.08 -9.95 -3.10
C PRO A 17 1.88 -9.18 -1.79
N PHE A 18 2.35 -9.71 -0.65
CA PHE A 18 2.24 -9.03 0.64
C PHE A 18 2.98 -7.69 0.65
N LEU A 19 4.15 -7.60 0.01
CA LEU A 19 4.89 -6.35 -0.14
C LEU A 19 4.08 -5.29 -0.88
N MET A 20 3.30 -5.67 -1.91
CA MET A 20 2.40 -4.74 -2.60
C MET A 20 1.33 -4.18 -1.65
N TYR A 21 0.78 -5.01 -0.76
CA TYR A 21 -0.18 -4.58 0.26
C TYR A 21 0.46 -3.68 1.33
N LEU A 22 1.74 -3.90 1.67
CA LEU A 22 2.49 -2.98 2.54
C LEU A 22 2.64 -1.60 1.89
N CYS A 23 3.10 -1.55 0.64
CA CYS A 23 3.23 -0.30 -0.13
C CYS A 23 1.89 0.44 -0.21
N LEU A 24 0.82 -0.28 -0.56
CA LEU A 24 -0.52 0.28 -0.65
C LEU A 24 -1.01 0.81 0.71
N THR A 25 -0.75 0.09 1.81
CA THR A 25 -1.14 0.54 3.14
C THR A 25 -0.44 1.84 3.53
N VAL A 26 0.86 1.96 3.26
CA VAL A 26 1.62 3.20 3.51
C VAL A 26 1.04 4.36 2.70
N LEU A 27 0.75 4.15 1.41
CA LEU A 27 0.11 5.17 0.57
C LEU A 27 -1.27 5.59 1.13
N LEU A 28 -2.09 4.62 1.54
CA LEU A 28 -3.42 4.88 2.09
C LEU A 28 -3.38 5.68 3.41
N GLN A 29 -2.40 5.43 4.27
CA GLN A 29 -2.26 6.17 5.53
C GLN A 29 -1.93 7.65 5.32
N HIS A 30 -1.36 8.02 4.17
CA HIS A 30 -0.98 9.39 3.83
C HIS A 30 -1.86 10.02 2.75
N ARG A 31 -2.81 9.27 2.16
CA ARG A 31 -3.68 9.72 1.07
C ARG A 31 -4.30 11.08 1.32
N ASP A 32 -4.94 11.25 2.47
CA ASP A 32 -5.69 12.49 2.75
C ASP A 32 -4.76 13.69 2.90
N TYR A 33 -3.57 13.49 3.48
CA TYR A 33 -2.55 14.54 3.59
C TYR A 33 -1.98 14.91 2.22
N VAL A 34 -1.61 13.92 1.41
CA VAL A 34 -1.08 14.13 0.05
C VAL A 34 -2.11 14.87 -0.82
N MET A 35 -3.35 14.41 -0.83
CA MET A 35 -4.42 14.98 -1.66
C MET A 35 -4.84 16.38 -1.21
N ARG A 36 -4.94 16.62 0.11
CA ARG A 36 -5.29 17.95 0.66
C ARG A 36 -4.24 19.00 0.30
N ASN A 37 -2.96 18.63 0.34
CA ASN A 37 -1.87 19.53 0.00
C ASN A 37 -1.57 19.58 -1.51
N ARG A 38 -2.29 18.81 -2.33
CA ARG A 38 -2.11 18.73 -3.80
C ARG A 38 -0.67 18.47 -4.20
N MET A 39 -0.01 17.57 -3.48
CA MET A 39 1.42 17.32 -3.66
C MET A 39 1.75 16.85 -5.07
N ASP A 40 2.77 17.45 -5.67
CA ASP A 40 3.36 16.97 -6.91
C ASP A 40 4.28 15.75 -6.68
N TYR A 41 4.89 15.25 -7.75
CA TYR A 41 5.79 14.10 -7.68
C TYR A 41 6.99 14.33 -6.74
N ASN A 42 7.60 15.51 -6.80
CA ASN A 42 8.79 15.83 -6.00
C ASN A 42 8.41 15.98 -4.52
N GLU A 43 7.29 16.64 -4.23
CA GLU A 43 6.75 16.79 -2.89
C GLU A 43 6.35 15.45 -2.28
N LEU A 44 5.75 14.56 -3.07
CA LEU A 44 5.41 13.21 -2.66
C LEU A 44 6.65 12.40 -2.27
N ALA A 45 7.70 12.47 -3.09
CA ALA A 45 8.98 11.81 -2.80
C ALA A 45 9.60 12.36 -1.50
N MET A 46 9.68 13.68 -1.36
CA MET A 46 10.18 14.32 -0.14
C MET A 46 9.34 13.97 1.10
N HIS A 47 8.02 13.88 0.96
CA HIS A 47 7.12 13.52 2.06
C HIS A 47 7.41 12.12 2.58
N PHE A 48 7.51 11.12 1.69
CA PHE A 48 7.77 9.75 2.11
C PHE A 48 9.20 9.51 2.59
N ASP A 49 10.18 10.24 2.06
CA ASP A 49 11.55 10.24 2.59
C ASP A 49 11.58 10.73 4.05
N LYS A 50 10.87 11.82 4.34
CA LYS A 50 10.71 12.33 5.71
C LYS A 50 9.98 11.38 6.65
N MET A 51 9.21 10.42 6.12
CA MET A 51 8.46 9.42 6.90
C MET A 51 9.25 8.14 7.19
N VAL A 52 10.47 7.99 6.67
CA VAL A 52 11.36 6.87 6.99
C VAL A 52 11.48 6.72 8.51
N ARG A 53 11.23 5.51 9.01
CA ARG A 53 11.19 5.14 10.45
C ARG A 53 10.12 5.83 11.31
N LYS A 54 9.25 6.68 10.75
CA LYS A 54 8.16 7.35 11.47
C LYS A 54 6.79 6.67 11.33
N HIS A 55 6.70 5.64 10.48
CA HIS A 55 5.47 4.87 10.32
C HIS A 55 5.17 4.05 11.57
N ASN A 56 3.90 4.02 11.97
CA ASN A 56 3.44 3.09 13.00
C ASN A 56 3.38 1.67 12.42
N VAL A 57 4.42 0.88 12.68
CA VAL A 57 4.61 -0.47 12.13
C VAL A 57 3.42 -1.38 12.44
N ASN A 58 2.90 -1.35 13.67
CA ASN A 58 1.75 -2.19 14.06
C ASN A 58 0.50 -1.87 13.25
N ARG A 59 0.21 -0.56 13.06
CA ARG A 59 -0.95 -0.12 12.27
C ARG A 59 -0.81 -0.50 10.80
N VAL A 60 0.37 -0.27 10.21
CA VAL A 60 0.65 -0.64 8.81
C VAL A 60 0.50 -2.15 8.62
N LEU A 61 1.13 -2.96 9.47
CA LEU A 61 1.09 -4.41 9.35
C LEU A 61 -0.32 -4.98 9.54
N ASN A 62 -1.10 -4.46 10.49
CA ASN A 62 -2.47 -4.92 10.74
C ASN A 62 -3.36 -4.69 9.51
N GLN A 63 -3.32 -3.49 8.93
CA GLN A 63 -4.12 -3.16 7.75
C GLN A 63 -3.66 -3.96 6.52
N ALA A 64 -2.35 -4.07 6.28
CA ALA A 64 -1.80 -4.85 5.18
C ALA A 64 -2.22 -6.33 5.26
N ARG A 65 -2.19 -6.94 6.46
CA ARG A 65 -2.66 -8.32 6.68
C ARG A 65 -4.13 -8.51 6.34
N GLN A 66 -4.99 -7.56 6.74
CA GLN A 66 -6.41 -7.64 6.43
C GLN A 66 -6.67 -7.57 4.92
N MET A 67 -6.02 -6.64 4.23
CA MET A 67 -6.15 -6.49 2.78
C MET A 67 -5.60 -7.71 2.03
N TYR A 68 -4.45 -8.23 2.46
CA TYR A 68 -3.85 -9.43 1.88
C TYR A 68 -4.72 -10.68 2.10
N ALA A 69 -5.34 -10.83 3.28
CA ALA A 69 -6.25 -11.93 3.56
C ALA A 69 -7.50 -11.91 2.67
N ILE A 70 -8.05 -10.72 2.37
CA ILE A 70 -9.16 -10.56 1.43
C ILE A 70 -8.73 -11.00 0.03
N TYR A 71 -7.55 -10.58 -0.41
CA TYR A 71 -7.00 -10.98 -1.70
C TYR A 71 -6.82 -12.49 -1.81
N LEU A 72 -6.27 -13.16 -0.80
CA LEU A 72 -6.11 -14.61 -0.79
C LEU A 72 -7.45 -15.37 -0.83
N LYS A 73 -8.51 -14.82 -0.25
CA LYS A 73 -9.87 -15.39 -0.34
C LYS A 73 -10.50 -15.24 -1.73
N GLN A 74 -9.96 -14.35 -2.56
CA GLN A 74 -10.45 -14.05 -3.91
C GLN A 74 -9.58 -14.68 -5.01
N GLN A 75 -8.55 -15.44 -4.62
CA GLN A 75 -7.79 -16.32 -5.52
C GLN A 75 -8.52 -17.65 -5.67
#